data_AF-A0AAD5XSZ4-F1
#
_entry.id   AF-A0AAD5XSZ4-F1
#
_cell.length_a   1.000
_cell.length_b   1.000
_cell.length_c   1.000
_cell.angle_alpha   90.00
_cell.angle_beta   90.00
_cell.angle_gamma   90.00
#
_symmetry.space_group_name_H-M   'P 1'
#
loop_
_entity.id
_entity.type
_entity.pdbx_description
1 polymer ?
#
loop_
_entity_poly.entity_id
_entity_poly.type
_entity_poly.pdbx_seq_one_letter_code
_entity_poly.pdbx_strand_id
1 'polypeptide(L)'
;GKKFDKVSRITAKNDQEMELRLDVNTEIYPLKITERLNLLLTNSLSLDPTIPDNEMWRLNSKSIADDYEYVMHGKCYKFHEIESDKVYVN
;
A
#
# COMPACT_ATOMS: atom_id res chain seq x y z
N GLY A 1 -2.22 -1.34 -25.95
CA GLY A 1 -0.83 -1.18 -25.46
C GLY A 1 -0.85 -0.61 -24.05
N LYS A 2 0.24 -0.79 -23.29
CA LYS A 2 0.39 -0.20 -21.94
C LYS A 2 0.23 1.33 -22.05
N LYS A 3 -0.64 1.93 -21.22
CA LYS A 3 -0.94 3.37 -21.29
C LYS A 3 0.13 4.24 -20.62
N PHE A 4 0.85 3.67 -19.64
CA PHE A 4 1.87 4.36 -18.86
C PHE A 4 3.13 3.51 -18.81
N ASP A 5 4.29 4.10 -19.08
CA ASP A 5 5.54 3.32 -19.14
C ASP A 5 6.01 2.87 -17.76
N LYS A 6 5.91 3.78 -16.78
CA LYS A 6 6.45 3.60 -15.43
C LYS A 6 5.45 3.03 -14.43
N VAL A 7 4.15 3.21 -14.68
CA VAL A 7 3.10 2.78 -13.75
C VAL A 7 2.33 1.60 -14.34
N SER A 8 2.07 0.60 -13.49
CA SER A 8 1.18 -0.49 -13.83
C SER A 8 0.15 -0.68 -12.74
N ARG A 9 -1.04 -1.08 -13.14
CA ARG A 9 -2.15 -1.37 -12.25
C ARG A 9 -2.18 -2.87 -11.97
N ILE A 10 -1.91 -3.26 -10.74
CA ILE A 10 -1.97 -4.64 -10.31
C ILE A 10 -3.35 -4.96 -9.74
N THR A 11 -3.77 -6.22 -9.94
CA THR A 11 -4.92 -6.82 -9.27
C THR A 11 -4.43 -8.04 -8.52
N ALA A 12 -4.70 -8.09 -7.21
CA ALA A 12 -4.31 -9.19 -6.33
C ALA A 12 -5.51 -9.64 -5.50
N LYS A 13 -5.48 -10.90 -5.07
CA LYS A 13 -6.50 -11.51 -4.23
C LYS A 13 -5.84 -12.32 -3.12
N ASN A 14 -6.41 -12.32 -1.92
CA ASN A 14 -5.98 -13.20 -0.83
C ASN A 14 -6.98 -14.37 -0.63
N ASP A 15 -6.63 -15.30 0.26
CA ASP A 15 -7.46 -16.47 0.57
C ASP A 15 -8.76 -16.11 1.34
N GLN A 16 -8.90 -14.86 1.79
CA GLN A 16 -10.06 -14.33 2.49
C GLN A 16 -10.98 -13.51 1.58
N GLU A 17 -10.91 -13.73 0.25
CA GLU A 17 -11.76 -13.07 -0.73
C GLU A 17 -11.61 -11.53 -0.79
N MET A 18 -10.52 -10.97 -0.27
CA MET A 18 -10.19 -9.55 -0.45
C MET A 18 -9.55 -9.34 -1.82
N GLU A 19 -10.07 -8.39 -2.59
CA GLU A 19 -9.49 -7.95 -3.86
C GLU A 19 -8.78 -6.60 -3.67
N LEU A 20 -7.54 -6.51 -4.14
CA LEU A 20 -6.74 -5.29 -4.15
C LEU A 20 -6.53 -4.83 -5.59
N ARG A 21 -6.80 -3.55 -5.84
CA ARG A 21 -6.41 -2.86 -7.07
C ARG A 21 -5.47 -1.71 -6.72
N LEU A 22 -4.23 -1.79 -7.17
CA LEU A 22 -3.19 -0.85 -6.78
C LEU A 22 -2.36 -0.40 -7.99
N ASP A 23 -2.12 0.90 -8.10
CA ASP A 23 -1.21 1.47 -9.08
C ASP A 23 0.19 1.55 -8.49
N VAL A 24 1.16 0.89 -9.12
CA VAL A 24 2.55 0.75 -8.64
C VAL A 24 3.52 1.34 -9.65
N ASN A 25 4.56 2.02 -9.17
CA ASN A 25 5.68 2.44 -10.01
C ASN A 25 6.59 1.24 -10.33
N THR A 26 6.28 0.56 -11.44
CA THR A 26 7.00 -0.59 -11.96
C THR A 26 8.41 -0.31 -12.48
N GLU A 27 8.83 0.96 -12.59
CA GLU A 27 10.23 1.30 -12.90
C GLU A 27 11.15 1.04 -11.72
N ILE A 28 10.70 1.38 -10.50
CA ILE A 28 11.51 1.24 -9.27
C ILE A 28 11.13 0.00 -8.44
N TYR A 29 9.92 -0.53 -8.62
CA TYR A 29 9.46 -1.76 -7.99
C TYR A 29 8.87 -2.72 -9.02
N PRO A 30 9.71 -3.48 -9.74
CA PRO A 30 9.27 -4.40 -10.78
C PRO A 30 8.56 -5.60 -10.15
N LEU A 31 7.35 -5.88 -10.63
CA LEU A 31 6.51 -6.99 -10.15
C LEU A 31 6.22 -8.00 -11.25
N LYS A 32 6.12 -9.28 -10.88
CA LYS A 32 5.75 -10.37 -11.79
C LYS A 32 4.33 -10.87 -11.51
N ILE A 33 3.67 -11.33 -12.57
CA ILE A 33 2.42 -12.10 -12.41
C ILE A 33 2.76 -13.35 -11.60
N THR A 34 1.86 -13.75 -10.69
CA THR A 34 1.98 -14.86 -9.71
C THR A 34 2.89 -14.62 -8.50
N GLU A 35 3.47 -13.43 -8.38
CA GLU A 35 4.23 -13.03 -7.19
C GLU A 35 3.30 -12.84 -5.98
N ARG A 36 3.75 -13.27 -4.78
CA ARG A 36 3.03 -13.07 -3.52
C ARG A 36 3.56 -11.81 -2.84
N LEU A 37 2.66 -10.94 -2.44
CA LEU A 37 2.98 -9.68 -1.77
C LEU A 37 2.61 -9.75 -0.29
N ASN A 38 3.51 -9.31 0.58
CA ASN A 38 3.20 -9.00 1.97
C ASN A 38 2.85 -7.52 2.04
N LEU A 39 1.57 -7.22 2.31
CA LEU A 39 1.05 -5.85 2.34
C LEU A 39 0.63 -5.48 3.76
N LEU A 40 1.13 -4.34 4.23
CA LEU A 40 0.72 -3.70 5.49
C LEU A 40 0.09 -2.33 5.19
N LEU A 41 -1.10 -2.11 5.74
CA LEU A 41 -1.70 -0.78 5.83
C LEU A 41 -1.54 -0.29 7.26
N THR A 42 -0.89 0.86 7.43
CA THR A 42 -0.68 1.49 8.74
C THR A 42 -0.91 3.00 8.62
N ASN A 43 -1.38 3.61 9.71
CA ASN A 43 -1.53 5.07 9.82
C ASN A 43 -0.27 5.75 10.39
N SER A 44 0.69 4.98 10.89
CA SER A 44 1.96 5.44 11.46
C SER A 44 3.10 4.51 11.03
N LEU A 45 4.28 5.08 10.82
CA LEU A 45 5.51 4.32 10.57
C LEU A 45 6.40 4.20 11.83
N SER A 46 6.02 4.86 12.92
CA SER A 46 6.80 4.88 14.16
C SER A 46 6.73 3.53 14.86
N LEU A 47 7.87 3.09 15.38
CA LEU A 47 7.96 1.95 16.30
C LEU A 47 7.63 2.36 17.75
N ASP A 48 7.69 3.66 18.03
CA ASP A 48 7.36 4.24 19.33
C ASP A 48 6.10 5.12 19.18
N PRO A 49 4.96 4.75 19.79
CA PRO A 49 3.71 5.49 19.66
C PRO A 49 3.75 6.89 20.29
N THR A 50 4.83 7.25 21.00
CA THR A 50 5.02 8.59 21.57
C THR A 50 5.62 9.58 20.56
N ILE A 51 6.22 9.10 19.47
CA ILE A 51 6.83 9.95 18.43
C ILE A 51 5.75 10.33 17.41
N PRO A 52 5.50 11.63 17.21
CA PRO A 52 4.56 12.09 16.19
C PRO A 52 5.03 11.75 14.76
N ASP A 53 4.11 11.21 13.93
CA ASP A 53 4.41 10.82 12.55
C ASP A 53 4.93 11.96 11.66
N ASN A 54 4.51 13.20 11.94
CA ASN A 54 4.89 14.37 11.14
C ASN A 54 6.38 14.75 11.27
N GLU A 55 7.08 14.22 12.27
CA GLU A 55 8.52 14.41 12.46
C GLU A 55 9.33 13.22 11.93
N MET A 56 8.68 12.06 11.78
CA MET A 56 9.36 10.80 11.52
C MET A 56 10.11 10.77 10.18
N TRP A 57 9.61 11.45 9.15
CA TRP A 57 10.31 11.56 7.86
C TRP A 57 11.64 12.33 7.92
N ARG A 58 11.87 13.11 8.99
CA ARG A 58 13.13 13.83 9.24
C ARG A 58 14.07 13.04 10.15
N LEU A 59 13.52 12.10 10.91
CA LEU A 59 14.27 11.28 11.84
C LEU A 59 14.91 10.14 11.04
N ASN A 60 16.24 10.09 11.03
CA ASN A 60 16.99 8.97 10.45
C ASN A 60 16.99 7.75 11.39
N SER A 61 15.84 7.49 12.01
CA SER A 61 15.60 6.43 12.98
C SER A 61 14.98 5.22 12.30
N LYS A 62 15.23 4.03 12.84
CA LYS A 62 14.57 2.82 12.39
C LYS A 62 13.04 2.96 12.48
N SER A 63 12.33 2.53 11.43
CA SER A 63 10.88 2.60 11.29
C SER A 63 10.33 1.29 10.72
N ILE A 64 9.00 1.18 10.66
CA ILE A 64 8.35 0.04 9.98
C ILE A 64 8.75 -0.02 8.50
N ALA A 65 9.05 1.12 7.86
CA ALA A 65 9.41 1.17 6.45
C ALA A 65 10.69 0.40 6.12
N ASP A 66 11.62 0.25 7.07
CA ASP A 66 12.89 -0.45 6.86
C ASP A 66 12.72 -1.97 6.66
N ASP A 67 11.57 -2.52 7.05
CA ASP A 67 11.23 -3.93 6.90
C ASP A 67 10.47 -4.22 5.57
N TYR A 68 10.24 -3.21 4.73
CA TYR A 68 9.49 -3.32 3.45
C TYR A 68 10.27 -2.75 2.26
N GLU A 69 10.05 -3.31 1.08
CA GLU A 69 10.77 -2.92 -0.15
C GLU A 69 10.17 -1.71 -0.86
N TYR A 70 8.89 -1.43 -0.62
CA TYR A 70 8.15 -0.38 -1.30
C TYR A 70 7.14 0.26 -0.36
N VAL A 71 7.21 1.58 -0.21
CA VAL A 71 6.37 2.34 0.72
C VAL A 71 5.63 3.44 -0.05
N MET A 72 4.35 3.59 0.25
CA MET A 72 3.49 4.65 -0.28
C MET A 72 2.81 5.37 0.88
N HIS A 73 2.54 6.65 0.70
CA HIS A 73 1.73 7.45 1.61
C HIS A 73 0.56 8.06 0.83
N GLY A 74 -0.65 7.92 1.36
CA GLY A 74 -1.89 8.35 0.71
C GLY A 74 -2.99 8.67 1.71
N LYS A 75 -4.16 9.05 1.20
CA LYS A 75 -5.36 9.33 2.01
C LYS A 75 -6.51 8.51 1.48
N CYS A 76 -7.29 7.89 2.38
CA CYS A 76 -8.56 7.29 2.00
C CYS A 76 -9.50 8.39 1.50
N TYR A 77 -9.97 8.27 0.27
CA TYR A 77 -10.80 9.29 -0.37
C TYR A 77 -12.29 8.97 -0.23
N LYS A 78 -12.66 7.69 -0.39
CA LYS A 78 -14.07 7.31 -0.42
C LYS A 78 -14.31 5.93 0.15
N PHE A 79 -15.23 5.88 1.10
CA PHE A 79 -15.79 4.67 1.65
C PHE A 79 -17.11 4.35 0.96
N HIS A 80 -17.26 3.11 0.51
CA HIS A 80 -18.45 2.60 -0.13
C HIS A 80 -18.96 1.39 0.62
N GLU A 81 -20.06 1.58 1.35
CA GLU A 81 -20.87 0.49 1.87
C GLU A 81 -21.80 0.03 0.74
N ILE A 82 -21.71 -1.24 0.38
CA ILE A 82 -22.65 -1.86 -0.54
C ILE A 82 -23.67 -2.62 0.32
N GLU A 83 -24.91 -2.79 -0.13
CA GLU A 83 -25.96 -3.56 0.57
C GLU A 83 -25.61 -5.06 0.77
N SER A 84 -24.42 -5.50 0.35
CA SER A 84 -23.84 -6.82 0.59
C SER A 84 -22.79 -6.76 1.70
N ASP A 85 -22.37 -7.91 2.26
CA ASP A 85 -21.25 -8.01 3.23
C ASP A 85 -19.85 -7.63 2.68
N LYS A 86 -19.79 -6.81 1.62
CA LYS A 86 -18.56 -6.34 0.97
C LYS A 86 -18.40 -4.84 1.15
N VAL A 87 -17.19 -4.44 1.54
CA VAL A 87 -16.78 -3.05 1.74
C VAL A 87 -15.72 -2.69 0.71
N TYR A 88 -15.82 -1.49 0.13
CA TYR A 88 -14.84 -0.96 -0.81
C TYR A 88 -14.27 0.37 -0.32
N VAL A 89 -12.95 0.50 -0.41
CA VAL A 89 -12.22 1.73 -0.07
C VAL A 89 -11.41 2.14 -1.30
N ASN A 90 -11.51 3.42 -1.67
CA ASN A 90 -10.69 4.05 -2.72
C ASN A 90 -9.76 5.10 -2.14
#